data_AF-A0A2S7IUD1-F1
#
_entry.id   AF-A0A2S7IUD1-F1
#
_cell.length_a   1.000
_cell.length_b   1.000
_cell.length_c   1.000
_cell.angle_alpha   90.00
_cell.angle_beta   90.00
_cell.angle_gamma   90.00
#
_symmetry.space_group_name_H-M   'P 1'
#
loop_
_entity.id
_entity.type
_entity.pdbx_description
1 polymer ?
#
loop_
_entity_poly.entity_id
_entity_poly.type
_entity_poly.pdbx_seq_one_letter_code
_entity_poly.pdbx_strand_id
1 'polypeptide(L)' 'VCGGAEFKATEKATFNVQLAYDDSKTFAATANVAYELVPGFTITPEVSYTKWDDKNSVLKGEDAWQGMVRFQRSF' A
#
# COMPACT_ATOMS: atom_id res chain seq x y z
N VAL A 1 3.48 3.67 15.60
CA VAL A 1 3.49 4.94 14.84
C VAL A 1 3.15 4.71 13.37
N CYS A 2 2.30 5.55 12.77
CA CYS A 2 2.00 5.47 11.33
C CYS A 2 2.09 6.84 10.70
N GLY A 3 2.63 6.92 9.49
CA GLY A 3 2.74 8.12 8.69
C GLY A 3 2.50 7.79 7.23
N GLY A 4 1.74 8.65 6.54
CA GLY A 4 1.45 8.49 5.13
C GLY A 4 1.59 9.80 4.38
N ALA A 5 1.91 9.71 3.10
CA ALA A 5 1.93 10.82 2.18
C ALA A 5 1.07 10.46 0.96
N GLU A 6 0.12 11.34 0.66
CA GLU A 6 -0.61 11.32 -0.60
C GLU A 6 -0.02 12.40 -1.50
N PHE A 7 0.30 12.04 -2.74
CA PHE A 7 0.78 12.95 -3.76
C PHE A 7 -0.01 12.77 -5.05
N LYS A 8 -0.69 13.83 -5.46
CA LYS A 8 -1.36 13.89 -6.76
C LYS A 8 -0.32 14.23 -7.83
N ALA A 9 0.20 13.21 -8.51
CA ALA A 9 1.22 13.38 -9.55
C ALA A 9 0.67 14.02 -10.82
N THR A 10 -0.58 13.73 -11.18
CA THR A 10 -1.27 14.40 -12.29
C THR A 10 -2.78 14.40 -12.07
N GLU A 11 -3.56 15.07 -12.92
CA GLU A 11 -5.03 15.09 -12.79
C GLU A 11 -5.64 13.67 -12.80
N LYS A 12 -4.97 12.74 -13.47
CA LYS A 12 -5.35 11.34 -13.64
C LYS A 12 -4.61 10.36 -12.71
N ALA A 13 -3.60 10.79 -11.96
CA ALA A 13 -2.71 9.90 -11.23
C ALA A 13 -2.50 10.40 -9.81
N THR A 14 -2.97 9.62 -8.83
CA THR A 14 -2.77 9.89 -7.40
C THR A 14 -1.95 8.77 -6.80
N PHE A 15 -0.80 9.12 -6.24
CA PHE A 15 0.09 8.21 -5.56
C PHE A 15 -0.13 8.34 -4.06
N ASN A 16 -0.24 7.22 -3.38
CA ASN A 16 -0.36 7.15 -1.94
C ASN A 16 0.71 6.22 -1.42
N VAL A 17 1.41 6.65 -0.38
CA VAL A 17 2.33 5.81 0.37
C VAL A 17 2.03 5.93 1.85
N GLN A 18 1.98 4.81 2.53
CA GLN A 18 1.68 4.71 3.95
C GLN A 18 2.71 3.79 4.59
N LEU A 19 3.25 4.22 5.71
CA LEU A 19 4.23 3.49 6.49
C LEU A 19 3.68 3.38 7.91
N ALA A 20 3.67 2.18 8.45
CA ALA A 20 3.32 1.91 9.82
C ALA A 20 4.45 1.11 10.47
N TYR A 21 4.81 1.49 11.68
CA TYR A 21 5.78 0.78 12.50
C TYR A 21 5.24 0.64 13.89
N ASP A 22 5.21 -0.58 14.40
CA ASP A 22 4.70 -0.89 15.73
C ASP A 22 5.86 -1.12 16.72
N ASP A 23 5.60 -0.87 18.01
CA ASP A 23 6.55 -1.13 19.09
C ASP A 23 6.96 -2.62 19.16
N SER A 24 6.11 -3.51 18.66
CA SER A 24 6.39 -4.96 18.47
C SER A 24 7.33 -5.23 17.28
N LYS A 25 8.13 -4.25 16.87
CA LYS A 25 9.05 -4.28 15.71
C LYS A 25 8.41 -4.75 14.40
N THR A 26 7.10 -4.54 14.28
CA THR A 26 6.36 -4.88 13.09
C THR A 26 6.36 -3.67 12.17
N PHE A 27 6.95 -3.82 10.99
CA PHE A 27 7.01 -2.77 9.98
C PHE A 27 6.06 -3.11 8.85
N ALA A 28 5.14 -2.21 8.53
CA ALA A 28 4.27 -2.29 7.37
C ALA A 28 4.48 -1.07 6.47
N ALA A 29 4.56 -1.29 5.17
CA ALA A 29 4.68 -0.28 4.14
C ALA A 29 3.72 -0.59 3.01
N THR A 30 2.83 0.35 2.71
CA THR A 30 1.84 0.23 1.64
C THR A 30 2.03 1.36 0.65
N ALA A 31 2.02 1.05 -0.63
CA ALA A 31 2.02 2.02 -1.71
C ALA A 31 0.91 1.68 -2.69
N ASN A 32 0.10 2.67 -3.08
CA ASN A 32 -0.90 2.52 -4.13
C ASN A 32 -0.88 3.69 -5.10
N VAL A 33 -1.32 3.42 -6.32
CA VAL A 33 -1.36 4.41 -7.40
C VAL A 33 -2.73 4.34 -8.04
N ALA A 34 -3.58 5.33 -7.82
CA ALA A 34 -4.83 5.45 -8.55
C ALA A 34 -4.57 6.15 -9.89
N TYR A 35 -4.65 5.41 -11.00
CA TYR A 35 -4.44 5.93 -12.35
C TYR A 35 -5.69 5.78 -13.22
N GLU A 36 -6.21 6.89 -13.71
CA GLU A 36 -7.32 6.95 -14.65
C GLU A 36 -6.79 6.92 -16.10
N LEU A 37 -6.88 5.77 -16.77
CA LEU A 37 -6.44 5.64 -18.16
C LEU A 37 -7.37 6.40 -19.10
N VAL A 38 -8.67 6.14 -18.94
CA VAL A 38 -9.74 6.79 -19.73
C VAL A 38 -10.85 7.24 -18.78
N PRO A 39 -11.63 8.27 -19.14
CA PRO A 39 -12.76 8.69 -18.33
C PRO A 39 -13.70 7.50 -18.08
N GLY A 40 -13.94 7.19 -16.81
CA GLY A 40 -14.72 6.02 -16.41
C GLY A 40 -13.93 4.70 -16.34
N PHE A 41 -12.60 4.69 -16.44
CA PHE A 41 -11.77 3.52 -16.17
C PHE A 41 -10.55 3.87 -15.32
N THR A 42 -10.62 3.49 -14.05
CA THR A 42 -9.57 3.73 -13.06
C THR A 42 -8.93 2.40 -12.68
N ILE A 43 -7.60 2.36 -12.74
CA ILE A 43 -6.79 1.24 -12.27
C ILE A 43 -6.08 1.69 -10.99
N THR A 44 -6.19 0.91 -9.93
CA THR A 44 -5.51 1.16 -8.67
C THR A 44 -4.68 -0.06 -8.28
N PRO A 45 -3.43 -0.18 -8.76
CA PRO A 45 -2.45 -1.05 -8.14
C PRO A 45 -2.13 -0.58 -6.72
N GLU A 46 -2.10 -1.54 -5.81
CA GLU A 46 -1.69 -1.44 -4.42
C GLU A 46 -0.71 -2.56 -4.12
N VAL A 47 0.38 -2.22 -3.44
CA VAL A 47 1.35 -3.16 -2.92
C VAL A 47 1.58 -2.83 -1.46
N SER A 48 1.51 -3.82 -0.59
CA SER A 48 1.84 -3.72 0.82
C SER A 48 2.85 -4.77 1.20
N TYR A 49 3.77 -4.37 2.04
CA TYR A 49 4.84 -5.18 2.60
C TYR A 49 4.75 -5.10 4.10
N THR A 50 4.69 -6.23 4.79
CA THR A 50 4.72 -6.28 6.25
C THR A 50 5.80 -7.24 6.69
N LYS A 51 6.61 -6.82 7.65
CA LYS A 51 7.68 -7.60 8.25
C LYS A 51 7.49 -7.64 9.76
N TRP A 52 7.56 -8.83 10.33
CA TRP A 52 7.45 -9.04 11.77
C TRP A 52 8.83 -9.44 12.35
N ASP A 53 9.47 -8.53 13.08
CA ASP A 53 10.75 -8.79 13.79
C ASP A 53 10.53 -9.05 15.30
N ASP A 54 9.41 -9.66 15.67
CA ASP A 54 9.08 -9.87 17.07
C ASP A 54 9.72 -11.17 17.60
N LYS A 55 10.54 -11.06 18.65
CA LYS A 55 11.35 -12.19 19.16
C LYS A 55 10.50 -13.29 19.83
N ASN A 56 9.24 -13.00 20.17
CA ASN A 56 8.31 -13.88 20.89
C ASN A 56 7.07 -14.29 20.06
N SER A 57 6.91 -13.82 18.82
CA SER A 57 5.78 -14.20 17.96
C SER A 57 6.10 -15.37 17.03
N VAL A 58 5.06 -16.11 16.65
CA VAL A 58 5.12 -17.31 15.78
C VAL A 58 5.69 -16.98 14.39
N LEU A 59 5.52 -15.73 13.93
CA LEU A 59 5.95 -15.19 12.63
C LEU A 59 7.34 -14.52 12.67
N LYS A 60 8.22 -14.99 13.56
CA LYS A 60 9.52 -14.35 13.81
C LYS A 60 10.40 -14.38 12.55
N GLY A 61 10.60 -13.20 11.95
CA GLY A 61 11.39 -13.05 10.74
C GLY A 61 10.63 -13.35 9.45
N GLU A 62 9.31 -13.54 9.52
CA GLU A 62 8.48 -13.63 8.33
C GLU A 62 8.25 -12.26 7.71
N ASP A 63 8.21 -12.28 6.38
CA ASP A 63 7.81 -11.18 5.55
C ASP A 63 6.58 -11.57 4.74
N ALA A 64 5.58 -10.70 4.75
CA ALA A 64 4.40 -10.81 3.91
C ALA A 64 4.44 -9.71 2.86
N TRP A 65 4.22 -10.14 1.63
CA TRP A 65 3.93 -9.25 0.51
C TRP A 65 2.48 -9.47 0.11
N GLN A 66 1.76 -8.37 -0.08
CA GLN A 66 0.41 -8.37 -0.57
C GLN A 66 0.32 -7.38 -1.73
N GLY A 67 -0.23 -7.84 -2.84
CA GLY A 67 -0.48 -7.02 -4.01
C GLY A 67 -1.94 -7.13 -4.39
N MET A 68 -2.58 -5.99 -4.64
CA MET A 68 -3.93 -5.93 -5.18
C MET A 68 -3.94 -4.98 -6.36
N VAL A 69 -4.60 -5.36 -7.45
CA VAL A 69 -4.88 -4.44 -8.54
C VAL A 69 -6.39 -4.33 -8.69
N ARG A 70 -6.92 -3.14 -8.43
CA ARG A 70 -8.34 -2.86 -8.62
C ARG A 70 -8.57 -2.24 -9.98
N PHE A 71 -9.56 -2.77 -10.69
CA PHE A 71 -10.07 -2.18 -11.93
C PHE A 71 -11.48 -1.71 -11.65
N GLN A 72 -11.72 -0.42 -11.77
CA GLN A 72 -13.04 0.17 -11.64
C GLN A 72 -13.43 0.77 -12.98
N ARG A 73 -14.51 0.26 -13.56
CA ARG A 73 -15.10 0.82 -14.78
C ARG A 73 -16.50 1.34 -14.48
N SER A 74 -16.72 2.62 -14.75
CA SER A 74 -18.04 3.24 -14.76
C SER A 74 -18.54 3.29 -16.20
N PHE A 75 -19.79 2.87 -16.41
CA PHE A 75 -20.48 2.86 -17.70
C PHE A 75 -21.44 4.04 -17.80
#